data_AF-A0A1Z4NDQ6-F1
#
_entry.id   AF-A0A1Z4NDQ6-F1
#
_cell.length_a   1.000
_cell.length_b   1.000
_cell.length_c   1.000
_cell.angle_alpha   90.00
_cell.angle_beta   90.00
_cell.angle_gamma   90.00
#
_symmetry.space_group_name_H-M   'P 1'
#
loop_
_entity.id
_entity.type
_entity.pdbx_description
1 polymer ?
#
loop_
_entity_poly.entity_id
_entity_poly.type
_entity_poly.pdbx_seq_one_letter_code
_entity_poly.pdbx_strand_id
1 'polypeptide(L)'
;MINITTASKTQTNMTLKNRNELKSLFKNNTHLSVTHFHELITSLLNKKEDKFHGVWKAGQTYQTGDVVYYERTLWEMVEPKEICAKGGEEPDKSEKWKSRLRELEQKVETIQQDLQALCKEFTEYKQQMDLRWEQLLKYLTLLTLGIAIALVWLFGGAIYHFWQS
;
A
#
# COMPACT_ATOMS: atom_id res chain seq x y z
N MET A 1 22.32 -3.32 67.70
CA MET A 1 22.25 -4.18 66.51
C MET A 1 21.28 -3.52 65.53
N ILE A 2 21.78 -2.94 64.43
CA ILE A 2 20.93 -2.30 63.42
C ILE A 2 21.13 -3.09 62.13
N ASN A 3 20.09 -3.83 61.74
CA ASN A 3 20.03 -4.58 60.49
C ASN A 3 19.83 -3.60 59.33
N ILE A 4 20.80 -3.56 58.41
CA ILE A 4 20.66 -2.82 57.15
C ILE A 4 20.17 -3.81 56.11
N THR A 5 18.85 -3.80 55.86
CA THR A 5 18.21 -4.54 54.78
C THR A 5 18.62 -3.91 53.45
N THR A 6 19.54 -4.53 52.73
CA THR A 6 19.88 -4.17 51.36
C THR A 6 18.79 -4.66 50.42
N ALA A 7 17.93 -3.74 49.98
CA ALA A 7 16.99 -3.97 48.89
C ALA A 7 17.77 -4.21 47.58
N SER A 8 17.74 -5.45 47.11
CA SER A 8 18.23 -5.84 45.79
C SER A 8 17.43 -5.14 44.70
N LYS A 9 18.03 -4.13 44.06
CA LYS A 9 17.46 -3.46 42.89
C LYS A 9 17.54 -4.44 41.72
N THR A 10 16.38 -4.94 41.30
CA THR A 10 16.21 -5.79 40.12
C THR A 10 16.73 -5.04 38.90
N GLN A 11 17.90 -5.44 38.40
CA GLN A 11 18.45 -4.93 37.15
C GLN A 11 17.67 -5.58 36.00
N THR A 12 16.61 -4.90 35.55
CA THR A 12 15.91 -5.23 34.32
C THR A 12 16.90 -5.09 33.16
N ASN A 13 17.24 -6.23 32.58
CA ASN A 13 18.13 -6.37 31.43
C ASN A 13 17.42 -5.80 30.18
N MET A 14 17.37 -4.48 30.03
CA MET A 14 16.75 -3.80 28.89
C MET A 14 17.77 -3.67 27.77
N THR A 15 17.71 -4.55 26.77
CA THR A 15 18.57 -4.45 25.59
C THR A 15 18.08 -3.33 24.67
N LEU A 16 18.71 -2.15 24.73
CA LEU A 16 18.40 -1.03 23.85
C LEU A 16 18.86 -1.29 22.41
N LYS A 17 17.91 -1.38 21.47
CA LYS A 17 18.20 -1.76 20.08
C LYS A 17 18.49 -0.58 19.17
N ASN A 18 17.89 0.59 19.45
CA ASN A 18 18.05 1.75 18.59
C ASN A 18 17.96 3.10 19.33
N ARG A 19 18.33 4.16 18.63
CA ARG A 19 18.29 5.55 19.14
C ARG A 19 16.87 6.02 19.53
N ASN A 20 15.82 5.50 18.89
CA ASN A 20 14.44 5.90 19.18
C ASN A 20 13.95 5.31 20.52
N GLU A 21 14.38 4.10 20.85
CA GLU A 21 14.13 3.47 22.15
C GLU A 21 14.83 4.25 23.27
N LEU A 22 16.09 4.65 23.08
CA LEU A 22 16.77 5.53 24.04
C LEU A 22 16.04 6.86 24.20
N LYS A 23 15.58 7.46 23.09
CA LYS A 23 14.81 8.72 23.12
C LYS A 23 13.54 8.60 23.96
N SER A 24 12.91 7.42 23.98
CA SER A 24 11.71 7.16 24.79
C SER A 24 11.98 7.14 26.30
N LEU A 25 13.22 6.86 26.72
CA LEU A 25 13.63 6.83 28.13
C LEU A 25 13.86 8.22 28.75
N PHE A 26 13.93 9.28 27.93
CA PHE A 26 14.07 10.67 28.40
C PHE A 26 12.77 11.28 28.96
N LYS A 27 11.69 10.51 29.07
CA LYS A 27 10.44 11.02 29.65
C LYS A 27 10.64 11.33 31.13
N ASN A 28 10.32 12.57 31.54
CA ASN A 28 10.31 13.08 32.91
C ASN A 28 11.68 13.42 33.54
N ASN A 29 12.60 14.06 32.80
CA ASN A 29 13.87 14.58 33.33
C ASN A 29 14.76 13.51 34.01
N THR A 30 14.63 12.26 33.60
CA THR A 30 15.43 11.15 34.10
C THR A 30 16.86 11.24 33.60
N HIS A 31 17.83 11.22 34.52
CA HIS A 31 19.24 11.09 34.18
C HIS A 31 19.51 9.66 33.71
N LEU A 32 19.94 9.53 32.45
CA LEU A 32 20.38 8.25 31.90
C LEU A 32 21.69 7.80 32.58
N SER A 33 21.73 6.55 33.02
CA SER A 33 22.95 5.94 33.56
C SER A 33 23.95 5.60 32.45
N VAL A 34 25.22 5.46 32.84
CA VAL A 34 26.33 5.05 31.96
C VAL A 34 26.03 3.75 31.21
N THR A 35 25.28 2.83 31.83
CA THR A 35 24.88 1.56 31.21
C THR A 35 23.99 1.75 29.98
N HIS A 36 23.06 2.70 29.99
CA HIS A 36 22.20 2.98 28.82
C HIS A 36 23.01 3.52 27.63
N PHE A 37 24.03 4.34 27.91
CA PHE A 37 24.94 4.81 26.86
C PHE A 37 25.85 3.69 26.35
N HIS A 38 26.33 2.81 27.22
CA HIS A 38 27.13 1.65 26.83
C HIS A 38 26.34 0.70 25.93
N GLU A 39 25.07 0.44 26.25
CA GLU A 39 24.17 -0.37 25.43
C GLU A 39 23.86 0.29 24.09
N LEU A 40 23.60 1.61 24.06
CA LEU A 40 23.42 2.36 22.81
C LEU A 40 24.69 2.32 21.95
N ILE A 41 25.86 2.56 22.54
CA ILE A 41 27.12 2.53 21.82
C ILE A 41 27.35 1.12 21.26
N THR A 42 27.04 0.09 22.05
CA THR A 42 27.16 -1.30 21.61
C THR A 42 26.18 -1.61 20.47
N SER A 43 24.92 -1.15 20.51
CA SER A 43 23.97 -1.36 19.41
C SER A 43 24.30 -0.54 18.17
N LEU A 44 24.82 0.68 18.31
CA LEU A 44 25.25 1.52 17.18
C LEU A 44 26.56 1.05 16.54
N LEU A 45 27.49 0.51 17.33
CA LEU A 45 28.74 -0.05 16.81
C LEU A 45 28.53 -1.46 16.26
N ASN A 46 27.62 -2.23 16.85
CA ASN A 46 27.22 -3.53 16.35
C ASN A 46 26.13 -3.31 15.29
N LYS A 47 26.53 -2.85 14.10
CA LYS A 47 25.72 -2.57 12.89
C LYS A 47 24.85 -3.74 12.39
N LYS A 48 24.69 -4.79 13.16
CA LYS A 48 23.94 -6.02 12.85
C LYS A 48 22.47 -5.77 12.51
N GLU A 49 21.93 -4.59 12.85
CA GLU A 49 20.56 -4.18 12.51
C GLU A 49 20.49 -3.03 11.49
N ASP A 50 21.63 -2.41 11.15
CA ASP A 50 21.69 -1.30 10.19
C ASP A 50 21.80 -1.84 8.77
N LYS A 51 20.69 -1.76 8.02
CA LYS A 51 20.65 -2.11 6.59
C LYS A 51 21.67 -1.29 5.81
N PHE A 52 22.58 -1.96 5.12
CA PHE A 52 23.56 -1.29 4.26
C PHE A 52 22.87 -0.66 3.05
N HIS A 53 23.27 0.57 2.73
CA HIS A 53 22.84 1.27 1.53
C HIS A 53 24.08 1.82 0.82
N GLY A 54 24.33 1.41 -0.42
CA GLY A 54 25.53 1.86 -1.13
C GLY A 54 25.71 1.28 -2.53
N VAL A 55 26.92 1.40 -3.08
CA VAL A 55 27.25 0.80 -4.39
C VAL A 55 27.68 -0.66 -4.17
N TRP A 56 27.24 -1.57 -5.04
CA TRP A 56 27.67 -2.96 -4.98
C TRP A 56 29.18 -3.10 -5.22
N LYS A 57 29.85 -3.97 -4.46
CA LYS A 57 31.28 -4.27 -4.59
C LYS A 57 31.55 -5.75 -4.34
N ALA A 58 32.43 -6.34 -5.15
CA ALA A 58 32.97 -7.66 -4.88
C ALA A 58 33.80 -7.67 -3.58
N GLY A 59 33.72 -8.77 -2.84
CA GLY A 59 34.39 -8.95 -1.54
C GLY A 59 33.66 -8.32 -0.35
N GLN A 60 32.56 -7.60 -0.58
CA GLN A 60 31.74 -7.03 0.47
C GLN A 60 30.76 -8.07 1.01
N THR A 61 30.58 -8.10 2.34
CA THR A 61 29.51 -8.89 2.97
C THR A 61 28.20 -8.12 2.94
N TYR A 62 27.14 -8.79 2.51
CA TYR A 62 25.77 -8.28 2.47
C TYR A 62 24.84 -9.18 3.29
N GLN A 63 23.86 -8.55 3.92
CA GLN A 63 22.83 -9.18 4.74
C GLN A 63 21.44 -8.95 4.12
N THR A 64 20.47 -9.74 4.54
CA THR A 64 19.09 -9.61 4.07
C THR A 64 18.56 -8.19 4.30
N GLY A 65 17.97 -7.61 3.26
CA GLY A 65 17.42 -6.25 3.30
C GLY A 65 18.44 -5.15 3.03
N ASP A 66 19.71 -5.48 2.81
CA ASP A 66 20.68 -4.52 2.28
C ASP A 66 20.27 -4.06 0.89
N VAL A 67 20.50 -2.78 0.61
CA VAL A 67 20.14 -2.16 -0.67
C VAL A 67 21.39 -1.67 -1.37
N VAL A 68 21.59 -2.10 -2.61
CA VAL A 68 22.73 -1.71 -3.42
C VAL A 68 22.32 -1.05 -4.72
N TYR A 69 23.13 -0.09 -5.15
CA TYR A 69 23.06 0.49 -6.48
C TYR A 69 24.05 -0.23 -7.40
N TYR A 70 23.53 -0.78 -8.49
CA TYR A 70 24.30 -1.48 -9.51
C TYR A 70 23.64 -1.27 -10.88
N GLU A 71 24.44 -0.92 -11.89
CA GLU A 71 23.97 -0.63 -13.26
C GLU A 71 22.70 0.23 -13.35
N ARG A 72 22.71 1.37 -12.65
CA ARG A 72 21.59 2.35 -12.62
C ARG A 72 20.30 1.86 -11.97
N THR A 73 20.34 0.71 -11.30
CA THR A 73 19.17 0.11 -10.67
C THR A 73 19.44 -0.13 -9.19
N LEU A 74 18.39 0.01 -8.38
CA LEU A 74 18.42 -0.34 -6.97
C LEU A 74 17.99 -1.80 -6.78
N TRP A 75 18.81 -2.53 -6.04
CA TRP A 75 18.65 -3.95 -5.75
C TRP A 75 18.59 -4.16 -4.25
N GLU A 76 17.72 -5.05 -3.80
CA GLU A 76 17.63 -5.48 -2.41
C GLU A 76 18.11 -6.92 -2.28
N MET A 77 18.93 -7.17 -1.27
CA MET A 77 19.41 -8.49 -0.90
C MET A 77 18.28 -9.30 -0.24
N VAL A 78 17.91 -10.44 -0.83
CA VAL A 78 16.77 -11.26 -0.35
C VAL A 78 17.19 -12.56 0.33
N GLU A 79 18.44 -13.01 0.19
CA GLU A 79 18.90 -14.23 0.85
C GLU A 79 18.88 -14.06 2.38
N PRO A 80 18.34 -15.02 3.16
CA PRO A 80 18.27 -14.95 4.62
C PRO A 80 19.63 -15.06 5.32
N LYS A 81 20.65 -15.53 4.62
CA LYS A 81 22.01 -15.71 5.14
C LYS A 81 22.91 -14.60 4.64
N GLU A 82 23.85 -14.19 5.49
CA GLU A 82 24.91 -13.27 5.10
C GLU A 82 25.75 -13.90 3.98
N ILE A 83 25.96 -13.16 2.90
CA ILE A 83 26.81 -13.59 1.78
C ILE A 83 28.01 -12.68 1.68
N CYS A 84 29.16 -13.25 1.34
CA CYS A 84 30.30 -12.47 0.87
C CYS A 84 30.24 -12.45 -0.66
N ALA A 85 29.98 -11.28 -1.25
CA ALA A 85 29.79 -11.13 -2.68
C ALA A 85 31.08 -11.51 -3.44
N LYS A 86 30.95 -12.40 -4.41
CA LYS A 86 32.05 -12.79 -5.30
C LYS A 86 31.81 -12.24 -6.70
N GLY A 87 32.85 -12.19 -7.53
CA GLY A 87 32.65 -11.95 -8.97
C GLY A 87 31.77 -13.07 -9.56
N GLY A 88 30.74 -12.69 -10.32
CA GLY A 88 29.70 -13.61 -10.80
C GLY A 88 28.41 -13.58 -9.96
N GLU A 89 28.42 -12.94 -8.78
CA GLU A 89 27.23 -12.75 -7.92
C GLU A 89 26.73 -11.30 -7.94
N GLU A 90 26.91 -10.61 -9.07
CA GLU A 90 26.37 -9.27 -9.28
C GLU A 90 24.83 -9.27 -9.20
N PRO A 91 24.21 -8.16 -8.79
CA PRO A 91 22.76 -8.09 -8.58
C PRO A 91 21.90 -8.45 -9.79
N ASP A 92 22.38 -8.20 -11.00
CA ASP A 92 21.71 -8.52 -12.26
C ASP A 92 21.83 -10.00 -12.68
N LYS A 93 22.81 -10.72 -12.14
CA LYS A 93 23.15 -12.11 -12.52
C LYS A 93 22.74 -13.15 -11.49
N SER A 94 22.40 -12.72 -10.28
CA SER A 94 22.15 -13.60 -9.14
C SER A 94 20.72 -13.42 -8.61
N GLU A 95 20.01 -14.54 -8.40
CA GLU A 95 18.66 -14.58 -7.82
C GLU A 95 18.60 -14.11 -6.36
N LYS A 96 19.75 -13.99 -5.71
CA LYS A 96 19.89 -13.45 -4.34
C LYS A 96 19.52 -11.98 -4.23
N TRP A 97 19.38 -11.29 -5.37
CA TRP A 97 19.07 -9.87 -5.44
C TRP A 97 17.75 -9.65 -6.16
N LYS A 98 16.94 -8.74 -5.61
CA LYS A 98 15.65 -8.34 -6.18
C LYS A 98 15.69 -6.88 -6.61
N SER A 99 15.41 -6.62 -7.89
CA SER A 99 15.31 -5.24 -8.39
C SER A 99 14.07 -4.56 -7.83
N ARG A 100 14.26 -3.44 -7.14
CA ARG A 100 13.17 -2.59 -6.64
C ARG A 100 12.48 -1.84 -7.78
N LEU A 101 13.26 -1.42 -8.78
CA LEU A 101 12.74 -0.60 -9.88
C LEU A 101 11.86 -1.44 -10.82
N ARG A 102 12.34 -2.65 -11.18
CA ARG A 102 11.64 -3.55 -12.11
C ARG A 102 10.30 -4.02 -11.56
N GLU A 103 10.23 -4.31 -10.26
CA GLU A 103 8.96 -4.65 -9.60
C GLU A 103 7.99 -3.46 -9.64
N LEU A 104 8.50 -2.23 -9.47
CA LEU A 104 7.67 -1.03 -9.51
C LEU A 104 7.15 -0.77 -10.93
N GLU A 105 8.02 -0.89 -11.94
CA GLU A 105 7.66 -0.76 -13.35
C GLU A 105 6.58 -1.78 -13.75
N GLN A 106 6.75 -3.05 -13.36
CA GLN A 106 5.76 -4.09 -13.63
C GLN A 106 4.41 -3.78 -12.96
N LYS A 107 4.40 -3.30 -11.71
CA LYS A 107 3.15 -2.91 -11.03
C LYS A 107 2.47 -1.73 -11.73
N VAL A 108 3.24 -0.76 -12.22
CA VAL A 108 2.70 0.38 -12.98
C VAL A 108 2.06 -0.11 -14.28
N GLU A 109 2.71 -1.01 -15.01
CA GLU A 109 2.15 -1.60 -16.23
C GLU A 109 0.85 -2.38 -15.96
N THR A 110 0.80 -3.19 -14.91
CA THR A 110 -0.42 -3.91 -14.52
C THR A 110 -1.57 -2.95 -14.17
N ILE A 111 -1.31 -1.93 -13.34
CA ILE A 111 -2.32 -0.93 -12.99
C ILE A 111 -2.85 -0.22 -14.25
N GLN A 112 -1.96 0.09 -15.20
CA GLN A 112 -2.34 0.73 -16.44
C GLN A 112 -3.24 -0.17 -17.31
N GLN A 113 -2.94 -1.46 -17.38
CA GLN A 113 -3.76 -2.45 -18.09
C GLN A 113 -5.14 -2.62 -17.43
N ASP A 114 -5.19 -2.74 -16.11
CA ASP A 114 -6.44 -2.86 -15.36
C ASP A 114 -7.34 -1.64 -15.55
N LEU A 115 -6.75 -0.44 -15.53
CA LEU A 115 -7.48 0.81 -15.75
C LEU A 115 -8.04 0.90 -17.18
N GLN A 116 -7.29 0.44 -18.18
CA GLN A 116 -7.78 0.35 -19.55
C GLN A 116 -8.94 -0.65 -19.69
N ALA A 117 -8.84 -1.82 -19.05
CA ALA A 117 -9.92 -2.80 -19.03
C ALA A 117 -11.19 -2.23 -18.38
N LEU A 118 -11.06 -1.59 -17.23
CA LEU A 118 -12.18 -0.97 -16.51
C LEU A 118 -12.83 0.15 -17.32
N CYS A 119 -12.04 0.98 -18.01
CA CYS A 119 -12.56 2.00 -18.92
C CYS A 119 -13.38 1.39 -20.06
N LYS A 120 -12.94 0.26 -20.62
CA LYS A 120 -13.67 -0.45 -21.67
C LYS A 120 -14.99 -0.99 -21.15
N GLU A 121 -14.98 -1.70 -20.02
CA GLU A 121 -16.20 -2.24 -19.40
C GLU A 121 -17.21 -1.14 -19.04
N PHE A 122 -16.73 -0.02 -18.48
CA PHE A 122 -17.60 1.11 -18.16
C PHE A 122 -18.21 1.74 -19.41
N THR A 123 -17.46 1.81 -20.51
CA THR A 123 -17.95 2.34 -21.79
C THR A 123 -19.03 1.43 -22.37
N GLU A 124 -18.82 0.11 -22.36
CA GLU A 124 -19.80 -0.88 -22.82
C GLU A 124 -21.07 -0.85 -21.95
N TYR A 125 -20.92 -0.80 -20.62
CA TYR A 125 -22.04 -0.67 -19.70
C TYR A 125 -22.86 0.60 -19.96
N LYS A 126 -22.17 1.74 -20.15
CA LYS A 126 -22.82 3.02 -20.44
C LYS A 126 -23.64 2.95 -21.74
N GLN A 127 -23.07 2.38 -22.81
CA GLN A 127 -23.79 2.20 -24.07
C GLN A 127 -25.05 1.34 -23.90
N GLN A 128 -24.96 0.24 -23.14
CA GLN A 128 -26.14 -0.60 -22.87
C GLN A 128 -27.21 0.13 -22.06
N MET A 129 -26.80 0.93 -21.07
CA MET A 129 -27.71 1.73 -20.27
C MET A 129 -28.42 2.78 -21.12
N ASP A 130 -27.69 3.48 -21.99
CA ASP A 130 -28.26 4.50 -22.88
C ASP A 130 -29.30 3.88 -23.83
N LEU A 131 -29.02 2.70 -24.41
CA LEU A 131 -29.99 1.96 -25.23
C LEU A 131 -31.26 1.56 -24.46
N ARG A 132 -31.10 1.05 -23.23
CA ARG A 132 -32.25 0.69 -22.37
C ARG A 132 -33.05 1.92 -22.00
N TRP A 133 -32.40 3.04 -21.74
CA TRP A 133 -33.05 4.30 -21.41
C TRP A 133 -33.89 4.83 -22.59
N GLU A 134 -33.36 4.79 -23.81
CA GLU A 134 -34.12 5.14 -25.00
C GLU A 134 -35.34 4.25 -25.22
N GLN A 135 -35.20 2.93 -25.01
CA GLN A 135 -36.32 2.01 -25.11
C GLN A 135 -37.40 2.33 -24.08
N LEU A 136 -37.02 2.59 -22.84
CA LEU A 136 -37.95 2.92 -21.77
C LEU A 136 -38.70 4.23 -22.07
N LEU A 137 -38.00 5.25 -22.58
CA LEU A 137 -38.62 6.49 -23.05
C LEU A 137 -39.63 6.26 -24.18
N LYS A 138 -39.31 5.39 -25.14
CA LYS A 138 -40.26 5.01 -26.22
C LYS A 138 -41.51 4.32 -25.68
N TYR A 139 -41.36 3.39 -24.73
CA TYR A 139 -42.52 2.75 -24.12
C TYR A 139 -43.37 3.73 -23.30
N LEU A 140 -42.72 4.60 -22.52
CA LEU A 140 -43.41 5.61 -21.71
C LEU A 140 -44.21 6.57 -22.59
N THR A 141 -43.63 7.04 -23.69
CA THR A 141 -44.31 7.94 -24.64
C THR A 141 -45.49 7.27 -25.36
N LEU A 142 -45.37 6.00 -25.74
CA LEU A 142 -46.50 5.25 -26.31
C LEU A 142 -47.62 5.05 -25.28
N LEU A 143 -47.27 4.73 -24.03
CA LEU A 143 -48.23 4.55 -22.95
C LEU A 143 -48.98 5.85 -22.63
N THR A 144 -48.28 6.99 -22.54
CA THR A 144 -48.94 8.29 -22.31
C THR A 144 -49.83 8.70 -23.48
N LEU A 145 -49.42 8.43 -24.73
CA LEU A 145 -50.26 8.67 -25.91
C LEU A 145 -51.54 7.83 -25.87
N GLY A 146 -51.43 6.54 -25.56
CA GLY A 146 -52.58 5.64 -25.42
C GLY A 146 -53.55 6.09 -24.33
N ILE A 147 -53.04 6.52 -23.17
CA ILE A 147 -53.84 7.08 -22.09
C ILE A 147 -54.54 8.37 -22.54
N ALA A 148 -53.83 9.28 -23.21
CA ALA A 148 -54.40 10.53 -23.71
C ALA A 148 -55.55 10.29 -24.70
N ILE A 149 -55.37 9.35 -25.65
CA ILE A 149 -56.41 8.97 -26.60
C ILE A 149 -57.63 8.40 -25.86
N ALA A 150 -57.43 7.48 -24.90
CA ALA A 150 -58.52 6.90 -24.12
C ALA A 150 -59.29 7.96 -23.31
N LEU A 151 -58.60 8.94 -22.73
CA LEU A 151 -59.22 10.05 -22.02
C LEU A 151 -60.05 10.93 -22.96
N VAL A 152 -59.56 11.24 -24.17
CA VAL A 152 -60.33 12.00 -25.17
C VAL A 152 -61.62 11.25 -25.55
N TRP A 153 -61.56 9.93 -25.74
CA TRP A 153 -62.76 9.14 -26.02
C TRP A 153 -63.76 9.15 -24.85
N LEU A 154 -63.29 8.94 -23.63
CA LEU A 154 -64.14 8.90 -22.44
C LEU A 154 -64.82 10.25 -22.14
N PHE A 155 -64.06 11.35 -22.20
CA PHE A 155 -64.59 12.67 -21.84
C PHE A 155 -65.21 13.41 -23.03
N GLY A 156 -64.73 13.21 -24.26
CA GLY A 156 -65.30 13.81 -25.46
C GLY A 156 -66.70 13.27 -25.79
N GLY A 157 -66.94 11.97 -25.60
CA GLY A 157 -68.27 11.38 -25.74
C GLY A 157 -69.27 11.86 -24.69
N ALA A 158 -68.80 12.09 -23.45
CA ALA A 158 -69.63 12.60 -22.36
C ALA A 158 -70.10 14.04 -22.61
N ILE A 159 -69.24 14.89 -23.18
CA ILE A 159 -69.58 16.29 -23.52
C ILE A 159 -70.56 16.35 -24.69
N TYR A 160 -70.42 15.48 -25.70
CA TYR A 160 -71.33 15.43 -26.85
C TYR A 160 -72.76 15.04 -26.45
N HIS A 161 -72.92 14.10 -25.52
CA HIS A 161 -74.23 13.73 -24.97
C HIS A 161 -74.85 14.80 -24.07
N PHE A 162 -74.03 15.62 -23.40
CA PHE A 162 -74.51 16.71 -22.56
C PHE A 162 -74.99 17.93 -23.37
N TRP A 163 -74.54 18.10 -24.61
CA TRP A 163 -74.89 19.23 -25.49
C TRP A 163 -76.04 18.93 -26.47
N GLN A 164 -76.50 17.68 -26.55
CA GLN A 164 -77.68 17.26 -27.35
C GLN A 164 -78.96 17.07 -26.52
N SER A 165 -78.91 17.31 -25.19
CA SER A 165 -80.08 17.44 -24.31
C SER A 165 -80.42 18.90 -24.06
#